data_AF-A0A218XDS2-F1
#
_entry.id   AF-A0A218XDS2-F1
#
_cell.length_a   1.000
_cell.length_b   1.000
_cell.length_c   1.000
_cell.angle_alpha   90.00
_cell.angle_beta   90.00
_cell.angle_gamma   90.00
#
_symmetry.space_group_name_H-M   'P 1'
#
loop_
_entity.id
_entity.type
_entity.pdbx_description
1 polymer ?
#
loop_
_entity_poly.entity_id
_entity_poly.type
_entity_poly.pdbx_seq_one_letter_code
_entity_poly.pdbx_strand_id
1 'polypeptide(L)'
;MTGLQQFRATDIETAEEEAHTLESILVSGDRDFVITNGGAKVQVSDLLGKNILLYLSAFQSSSCHILLPKVVQAYHENKAKDEAFEVIFIPIERDHATFEQYFSRMPWLALPFGDQRISSLLTKLEIRDVPELVALGPNGQIITKEGRSLLEAYGMDTYPFTDDHIEDMVNSWAEKLQHTLHCHELQLTLRVSYICRSCWITGYVWVYFCQKCHFSLHPSCVLREGTYLIRR
;
A
#
# COMPACT_ATOMS: atom_id res chain seq x y z
N MET A 1 43.59 6.47 -30.22
CA MET A 1 42.77 7.19 -29.23
C MET A 1 41.32 7.02 -29.61
N THR A 2 40.62 6.08 -28.97
CA THR A 2 39.15 6.07 -28.78
C THR A 2 38.83 4.85 -27.92
N GLY A 3 38.92 5.03 -26.60
CA GLY A 3 38.33 4.09 -25.64
C GLY A 3 36.84 4.36 -25.61
N LEU A 4 36.06 3.57 -26.34
CA LEU A 4 34.61 3.55 -26.16
C LEU A 4 34.32 2.81 -24.86
N GLN A 5 33.86 3.57 -23.87
CA GLN A 5 33.40 3.11 -22.57
C GLN A 5 32.40 1.96 -22.73
N GLN A 6 32.75 0.83 -22.14
CA GLN A 6 31.79 -0.19 -21.78
C GLN A 6 31.12 0.27 -20.47
N PHE A 7 30.14 1.18 -20.57
CA PHE A 7 29.19 1.44 -19.47
C PHE A 7 28.44 0.12 -19.24
N ARG A 8 28.64 -0.49 -18.07
CA ARG A 8 28.13 -1.83 -17.76
C ARG A 8 26.72 -1.72 -17.21
N ALA A 9 25.88 -2.74 -17.46
CA ALA A 9 24.51 -2.82 -16.97
C ALA A 9 24.37 -2.56 -15.45
N THR A 10 25.40 -2.93 -14.68
CA THR A 10 25.50 -2.63 -13.24
C THR A 10 25.49 -1.13 -12.93
N ASP A 11 26.12 -0.30 -13.76
CA ASP A 11 26.15 1.16 -13.55
C ASP A 11 24.77 1.80 -13.83
N ILE A 12 23.96 1.16 -14.69
CA ILE A 12 22.60 1.59 -15.03
C ILE A 12 21.62 1.17 -13.92
N GLU A 13 21.70 -0.08 -13.45
CA GLU A 13 20.89 -0.59 -12.32
C GLU A 13 21.16 0.23 -11.05
N THR A 14 22.43 0.52 -10.73
CA THR A 14 22.77 1.34 -9.56
C THR A 14 22.23 2.77 -9.68
N ALA A 15 22.27 3.36 -10.88
CA ALA A 15 21.72 4.70 -11.10
C ALA A 15 20.19 4.73 -11.07
N GLU A 16 19.51 3.66 -11.49
CA GLU A 16 18.06 3.50 -11.37
C GLU A 16 17.62 3.31 -9.92
N GLU A 17 18.38 2.54 -9.13
CA GLU A 17 18.17 2.37 -7.68
C GLU A 17 18.34 3.70 -6.92
N GLU A 18 19.39 4.48 -7.25
CA GLU A 18 19.60 5.83 -6.69
C GLU A 18 18.48 6.81 -7.11
N ALA A 19 17.94 6.65 -8.32
CA ALA A 19 16.87 7.50 -8.85
C ALA A 19 15.50 7.29 -8.19
N HIS A 20 15.31 6.19 -7.44
CA HIS A 20 14.04 5.80 -6.81
C HIS A 20 14.17 5.64 -5.29
N THR A 21 14.94 6.51 -4.65
CA THR A 21 15.05 6.60 -3.19
C THR A 21 14.00 7.56 -2.61
N LEU A 22 13.75 7.46 -1.31
CA LEU A 22 12.87 8.35 -0.57
C LEU A 22 13.23 9.82 -0.81
N GLU A 23 14.52 10.15 -0.74
CA GLU A 23 15.02 11.50 -0.98
C GLU A 23 14.88 11.90 -2.44
N SER A 24 15.21 11.03 -3.40
CA SER A 24 15.05 11.36 -4.82
C SER A 24 13.58 11.62 -5.19
N ILE A 25 12.64 10.99 -4.48
CA ILE A 25 11.20 11.08 -4.70
C ILE A 25 10.61 12.30 -3.96
N LEU A 26 11.02 12.55 -2.72
CA LEU A 26 10.40 13.55 -1.84
C LEU A 26 11.22 14.82 -1.64
N VAL A 27 12.43 14.97 -2.19
CA VAL A 27 13.24 16.19 -2.04
C VAL A 27 13.38 16.92 -3.37
N SER A 28 13.16 18.25 -3.36
CA SER A 28 13.43 19.13 -4.50
C SER A 28 13.85 20.52 -4.05
N GLY A 29 15.17 20.80 -4.14
CA GLY A 29 15.74 22.06 -3.68
C GLY A 29 15.56 22.23 -2.18
N ASP A 30 14.90 23.32 -1.78
CA ASP A 30 14.53 23.65 -0.39
C ASP A 30 13.25 22.96 0.10
N ARG A 31 12.61 22.14 -0.75
CA ARG A 31 11.46 21.33 -0.38
C ARG A 31 11.93 19.94 0.03
N ASP A 32 12.41 19.87 1.25
CA ASP A 32 12.94 18.68 1.92
C ASP A 32 12.04 18.21 3.07
N PHE A 33 10.78 18.65 3.11
CA PHE A 33 9.85 18.35 4.20
C PHE A 33 8.49 17.82 3.74
N VAL A 34 7.80 17.12 4.63
CA VAL A 34 6.36 16.80 4.56
C VAL A 34 5.64 17.51 5.72
N ILE A 35 4.31 17.46 5.74
CA ILE A 35 3.49 18.12 6.76
C ILE A 35 2.65 17.13 7.55
N THR A 36 2.47 17.42 8.83
CA THR A 36 1.45 16.78 9.67
C THR A 36 0.07 17.38 9.39
N ASN A 37 -0.99 16.73 9.87
CA ASN A 37 -2.37 17.25 9.84
C ASN A 37 -2.48 18.63 10.56
N GLY A 38 -1.60 18.93 11.52
CA GLY A 38 -1.50 20.25 12.16
C GLY A 38 -0.66 21.29 11.38
N GLY A 39 -0.19 20.97 10.18
CA GLY A 39 0.65 21.84 9.35
C GLY A 39 2.12 21.95 9.78
N ALA A 40 2.52 21.27 10.86
CA ALA A 40 3.93 21.23 11.26
C ALA A 40 4.77 20.48 10.23
N LYS A 41 5.95 21.02 9.90
CA LYS A 41 6.90 20.43 8.95
C LYS A 41 7.70 19.32 9.62
N VAL A 42 7.88 18.21 8.90
CA VAL A 42 8.74 17.07 9.26
C VAL A 42 9.76 16.92 8.15
N GLN A 43 11.05 16.85 8.49
CA GLN A 43 12.11 16.71 7.49
C GLN A 43 12.09 15.31 6.88
N VAL A 44 12.32 15.20 5.57
CA VAL A 44 12.38 13.91 4.86
C VAL A 44 13.52 13.04 5.42
N SER A 45 14.62 13.64 5.87
CA SER A 45 15.71 12.93 6.55
C SER A 45 15.26 12.21 7.82
N ASP A 46 14.25 12.72 8.52
CA ASP A 46 13.73 12.10 9.75
C ASP A 46 12.88 10.85 9.45
N LEU A 47 12.59 10.61 8.18
CA LEU A 47 11.83 9.46 7.68
C LEU A 47 12.75 8.33 7.18
N LEU A 48 14.07 8.53 7.14
CA LEU A 48 15.01 7.46 6.82
C LEU A 48 15.02 6.38 7.89
N GLY A 49 15.19 5.13 7.48
CA GLY A 49 15.06 3.96 8.36
C GLY A 49 13.62 3.54 8.63
N LYS A 50 12.62 4.23 8.07
CA LYS A 50 11.19 3.89 8.21
C LYS A 50 10.68 3.10 7.01
N ASN A 51 9.70 2.23 7.25
CA ASN A 51 8.88 1.68 6.18
C ASN A 51 7.82 2.71 5.80
N ILE A 52 7.87 3.21 4.57
CA ILE A 52 7.00 4.28 4.10
C ILE A 52 5.99 3.73 3.09
N LEU A 53 4.71 4.03 3.29
CA LEU A 53 3.67 3.81 2.30
C LEU A 53 3.23 5.16 1.72
N LEU A 54 3.55 5.44 0.46
CA LEU A 54 3.02 6.58 -0.25
C LEU A 54 1.59 6.28 -0.65
N TYR A 55 0.65 7.12 -0.21
CA TYR A 55 -0.76 7.03 -0.60
C TYR A 55 -1.07 8.13 -1.61
N LEU A 56 -1.16 7.76 -2.89
CA LEU A 56 -1.45 8.69 -3.97
C LEU A 56 -2.95 8.68 -4.24
N SER A 57 -3.63 9.81 -4.04
CA SER A 57 -5.09 9.87 -4.20
C SER A 57 -5.58 11.28 -4.55
N ALA A 58 -6.74 11.32 -5.20
CA ALA A 58 -7.50 12.52 -5.53
C ALA A 58 -8.94 12.38 -5.01
N PHE A 59 -9.64 13.49 -4.80
CA PHE A 59 -10.95 13.51 -4.17
C PHE A 59 -12.06 12.89 -5.01
N GLN A 60 -12.95 12.20 -4.29
CA GLN A 60 -14.27 11.68 -4.64
C GLN A 60 -14.44 11.02 -6.01
N SER A 61 -13.52 10.13 -6.38
CA SER A 61 -13.90 8.97 -7.17
C SER A 61 -14.43 7.85 -6.25
N SER A 62 -15.34 7.02 -6.76
CA SER A 62 -15.92 5.89 -6.01
C SER A 62 -14.85 4.93 -5.47
N SER A 63 -13.72 4.79 -6.17
CA SER A 63 -12.60 3.93 -5.76
C SER A 63 -11.82 4.49 -4.57
N CYS A 64 -11.62 5.80 -4.46
CA CYS A 64 -10.94 6.42 -3.32
C CYS A 64 -11.69 6.20 -2.00
N HIS A 65 -13.03 6.26 -2.02
CA HIS A 65 -13.86 5.99 -0.85
C HIS A 65 -13.75 4.55 -0.33
N ILE A 66 -13.49 3.60 -1.23
CA ILE A 66 -13.35 2.18 -0.88
C ILE A 66 -11.95 1.89 -0.33
N LEU A 67 -10.91 2.54 -0.87
CA LEU A 67 -9.54 2.26 -0.49
C LEU A 67 -9.14 2.93 0.83
N LEU A 68 -9.54 4.19 1.08
CA LEU A 68 -9.11 4.92 2.28
C LEU A 68 -9.38 4.16 3.59
N PRO A 69 -10.56 3.58 3.85
CA PRO A 69 -10.80 2.81 5.08
C PRO A 69 -9.82 1.64 5.25
N LYS A 70 -9.44 0.97 4.15
CA LYS A 70 -8.43 -0.11 4.18
C LYS A 70 -7.05 0.45 4.54
N VAL A 71 -6.63 1.57 3.97
CA VAL A 71 -5.34 2.20 4.28
C VAL A 71 -5.29 2.69 5.73
N VAL A 72 -6.38 3.27 6.24
CA VAL A 72 -6.50 3.66 7.66
C VAL A 72 -6.37 2.45 8.58
N GLN A 73 -7.02 1.34 8.25
CA GLN A 73 -6.87 0.11 9.00
C GLN A 73 -5.42 -0.41 8.95
N ALA A 74 -4.78 -0.37 7.77
CA ALA A 74 -3.37 -0.78 7.59
C ALA A 74 -2.46 0.03 8.49
N TYR A 75 -2.68 1.34 8.51
CA TYR A 75 -1.92 2.25 9.30
C TYR A 75 -1.96 1.89 10.77
N HIS A 76 -3.15 1.73 11.35
CA HIS A 76 -3.27 1.41 12.76
C HIS A 76 -2.69 0.03 13.11
N GLU A 77 -2.94 -1.00 12.29
CA GLU A 77 -2.42 -2.35 12.54
C GLU A 77 -0.90 -2.41 12.42
N ASN A 78 -0.32 -1.78 11.40
CA ASN A 78 1.13 -1.81 11.16
C ASN A 78 1.88 -0.88 12.11
N LYS A 79 1.38 0.33 12.37
CA LYS A 79 1.99 1.27 13.33
C LYS A 79 2.02 0.71 14.76
N ALA A 80 1.04 -0.12 15.12
CA ALA A 80 1.02 -0.80 16.42
C ALA A 80 2.07 -1.93 16.53
N LYS A 81 2.51 -2.51 15.40
CA LYS A 81 3.55 -3.57 15.35
C LYS A 81 4.95 -2.98 15.14
N ASP A 82 5.04 -1.92 14.34
CA ASP A 82 6.26 -1.22 13.96
C ASP A 82 6.04 0.30 14.04
N GLU A 83 6.61 0.93 15.06
CA GLU A 83 6.57 2.39 15.21
C GLU A 83 7.28 3.13 14.05
N ALA A 84 8.20 2.44 13.36
CA ALA A 84 8.89 2.94 12.18
C ALA A 84 8.07 2.79 10.88
N PHE A 85 6.82 2.34 10.92
CA PHE A 85 5.92 2.44 9.78
C PHE A 85 5.31 3.84 9.66
N GLU A 86 5.23 4.43 8.47
CA GLU A 86 4.54 5.71 8.25
C GLU A 86 3.84 5.75 6.89
N VAL A 87 2.76 6.54 6.81
CA VAL A 87 2.06 6.81 5.54
C VAL A 87 2.29 8.28 5.15
N ILE A 88 2.52 8.53 3.86
CA ILE A 88 2.63 9.88 3.32
C ILE A 88 1.58 10.04 2.23
N PHE A 89 0.60 10.89 2.47
CA PHE A 89 -0.41 11.25 1.49
C PHE A 89 0.18 12.18 0.43
N ILE A 90 0.01 11.81 -0.84
CA ILE A 90 0.41 12.59 -2.01
C ILE A 90 -0.89 13.13 -2.63
N PRO A 91 -1.26 14.40 -2.35
CA PRO A 91 -2.55 14.95 -2.74
C PRO A 91 -2.57 15.33 -4.23
N ILE A 92 -3.38 14.65 -5.04
CA ILE A 92 -3.63 15.02 -6.44
C ILE A 92 -4.92 15.84 -6.53
N GLU A 93 -5.11 16.72 -5.54
CA GLU A 93 -6.32 17.51 -5.39
C GLU A 93 -6.30 18.77 -6.24
N ARG A 94 -7.50 19.20 -6.66
CA ARG A 94 -7.65 20.40 -7.52
C ARG A 94 -7.77 21.70 -6.73
N ASP A 95 -8.22 21.62 -5.48
CA ASP A 95 -8.41 22.79 -4.63
C ASP A 95 -8.05 22.51 -3.16
N HIS A 96 -7.68 23.58 -2.47
CA HIS A 96 -7.17 23.52 -1.11
C HIS A 96 -8.23 23.12 -0.09
N ALA A 97 -9.50 23.50 -0.27
CA ALA A 97 -10.55 23.21 0.71
C ALA A 97 -10.85 21.71 0.74
N THR A 98 -10.88 21.09 -0.44
CA THR A 98 -11.01 19.65 -0.62
C THR A 98 -9.84 18.89 0.01
N PHE A 99 -8.60 19.36 -0.21
CA PHE A 99 -7.41 18.81 0.43
C PHE A 99 -7.52 18.81 1.95
N GLU A 100 -7.81 19.95 2.56
CA GLU A 100 -7.93 20.09 4.02
C GLU A 100 -9.01 19.17 4.58
N GLN A 101 -10.19 19.13 3.95
CA GLN A 101 -11.27 18.28 4.39
C GLN A 101 -10.87 16.79 4.33
N TYR A 102 -10.19 16.37 3.28
CA TYR A 102 -9.81 14.97 3.11
C TYR A 102 -8.66 14.57 4.03
N PHE A 103 -7.60 15.40 4.09
CA PHE A 103 -6.43 15.17 4.92
C PHE A 103 -6.74 15.22 6.41
N SER A 104 -7.71 16.03 6.85
CA SER A 104 -8.14 16.09 8.25
C SER A 104 -8.59 14.73 8.83
N ARG A 105 -9.00 13.79 7.97
CA ARG A 105 -9.45 12.44 8.34
C ARG A 105 -8.32 11.42 8.42
N MET A 106 -7.09 11.83 8.12
CA MET A 106 -5.93 10.95 8.02
C MET A 106 -5.01 11.14 9.23
N PRO A 107 -4.55 10.04 9.88
CA PRO A 107 -3.69 10.09 11.06
C PRO A 107 -2.19 10.23 10.75
N TRP A 108 -1.83 10.57 9.51
CA TRP A 108 -0.46 10.47 8.98
C TRP A 108 0.03 11.76 8.31
N LEU A 109 1.16 11.70 7.58
CA LEU A 109 1.83 12.85 6.95
C LEU A 109 1.32 13.11 5.53
N ALA A 110 1.58 14.29 4.97
CA ALA A 110 1.28 14.60 3.57
C ALA A 110 2.33 15.50 2.92
N LEU A 111 2.41 15.47 1.58
CA LEU A 111 2.99 16.62 0.88
C LEU A 111 2.03 17.82 0.98
N PRO A 112 2.57 19.07 1.06
CA PRO A 112 1.74 20.27 1.01
C PRO A 112 0.85 20.31 -0.24
N PHE A 113 -0.32 20.93 -0.13
CA PHE A 113 -1.16 21.20 -1.28
C PHE A 113 -0.41 22.04 -2.34
N GLY A 114 -0.56 21.66 -3.61
CA GLY A 114 0.07 22.37 -4.73
C GLY A 114 1.60 22.22 -4.81
N ASP A 115 2.17 21.26 -4.07
CA ASP A 115 3.62 21.04 -4.10
C ASP A 115 4.09 20.56 -5.50
N GLN A 116 5.08 21.26 -6.06
CA GLN A 116 5.56 20.95 -7.41
C GLN A 116 6.29 19.61 -7.49
N ARG A 117 6.71 19.04 -6.35
CA ARG A 117 7.29 17.68 -6.28
C ARG A 117 6.31 16.63 -6.79
N ILE A 118 5.00 16.82 -6.61
CA ILE A 118 3.96 15.83 -6.92
C ILE A 118 4.02 15.40 -8.40
N SER A 119 4.15 16.35 -9.33
CA SER A 119 4.21 16.04 -10.77
C SER A 119 5.46 15.23 -11.14
N SER A 120 6.62 15.62 -10.59
CA SER A 120 7.87 14.88 -10.79
C SER A 120 7.80 13.49 -10.17
N LEU A 121 7.22 13.36 -8.98
CA LEU A 121 7.02 12.10 -8.27
C LEU A 121 6.15 11.15 -9.09
N LEU A 122 5.00 11.59 -9.59
CA LEU A 122 4.11 10.76 -10.41
C LEU A 122 4.80 10.28 -11.69
N THR A 123 5.62 11.14 -12.30
CA THR A 123 6.38 10.79 -13.50
C THR A 123 7.46 9.74 -13.19
N LYS A 124 8.26 9.94 -12.12
CA LYS A 124 9.31 8.99 -11.71
C LYS A 124 8.73 7.64 -11.30
N LEU A 125 7.61 7.65 -10.60
CA LEU A 125 6.93 6.43 -10.17
C LEU A 125 6.08 5.80 -11.28
N GLU A 126 5.99 6.44 -12.45
CA GLU A 126 5.18 6.00 -13.59
C GLU A 126 3.70 5.79 -13.26
N ILE A 127 3.18 6.53 -12.27
CA ILE A 127 1.79 6.42 -11.81
C ILE A 127 0.87 7.16 -12.78
N ARG A 128 -0.01 6.40 -13.43
CA ARG A 128 -0.99 6.94 -14.40
C ARG A 128 -2.39 7.10 -13.83
N ASP A 129 -2.76 6.21 -12.91
CA ASP A 129 -4.10 6.13 -12.34
C ASP A 129 -4.04 6.17 -10.81
N VAL A 130 -5.07 6.76 -10.20
CA VAL A 130 -5.23 6.85 -8.74
C VAL A 130 -6.61 6.36 -8.29
N PRO A 131 -6.74 5.84 -7.06
CA PRO A 131 -5.70 5.78 -6.03
C PRO A 131 -4.67 4.66 -6.27
N GLU A 132 -3.45 4.86 -5.77
CA GLU A 132 -2.36 3.88 -5.78
C GLU A 132 -1.55 3.94 -4.46
N LEU A 133 -0.86 2.86 -4.14
CA LEU A 133 0.04 2.73 -2.99
C LEU A 133 1.44 2.29 -3.47
N VAL A 134 2.45 3.02 -3.04
CA VAL A 134 3.87 2.67 -3.30
C VAL A 134 4.55 2.44 -1.97
N ALA A 135 5.14 1.26 -1.77
CA ALA A 135 5.85 0.92 -0.54
C ALA A 135 7.35 1.15 -0.73
N LEU A 136 7.97 1.80 0.25
CA LEU A 136 9.41 2.00 0.34
C LEU A 136 9.92 1.39 1.65
N GLY A 137 11.08 0.75 1.56
CA GLY A 137 11.75 0.14 2.69
C GLY A 137 12.53 1.14 3.54
N PRO A 138 13.13 0.67 4.65
CA PRO A 138 13.90 1.51 5.56
C PRO A 138 15.15 2.13 4.92
N ASN A 139 15.67 1.53 3.85
CA ASN A 139 16.77 2.08 3.05
C ASN A 139 16.32 3.19 2.08
N GLY A 140 15.02 3.54 2.09
CA GLY A 140 14.42 4.51 1.19
C GLY A 140 14.15 3.98 -0.22
N GLN A 141 14.50 2.73 -0.55
CA GLN A 141 14.25 2.18 -1.88
C GLN A 141 12.80 1.71 -2.03
N ILE A 142 12.28 1.77 -3.25
CA ILE A 142 10.97 1.21 -3.59
C ILE A 142 11.01 -0.32 -3.42
N ILE A 143 10.11 -0.83 -2.58
CA ILE A 143 9.83 -2.27 -2.49
C ILE A 143 8.84 -2.66 -3.58
N THR A 144 7.75 -1.89 -3.75
CA THR A 144 6.75 -2.16 -4.79
C THR A 144 5.99 -0.89 -5.16
N LYS A 145 5.65 -0.80 -6.46
CA LYS A 145 4.74 0.23 -6.99
C LYS A 145 3.29 -0.25 -7.08
N GLU A 146 3.03 -1.52 -6.73
CA GLU A 146 1.73 -2.21 -6.89
C GLU A 146 1.05 -2.45 -5.54
N GLY A 147 1.31 -1.59 -4.56
CA GLY A 147 0.86 -1.77 -3.18
C GLY A 147 -0.66 -1.85 -3.07
N ARG A 148 -1.42 -1.16 -3.94
CA ARG A 148 -2.88 -1.26 -3.96
C ARG A 148 -3.33 -2.66 -4.35
N SER A 149 -2.76 -3.22 -5.42
CA SER A 149 -3.10 -4.56 -5.90
C SER A 149 -2.80 -5.61 -4.83
N LEU A 150 -1.65 -5.49 -4.16
CA LEU A 150 -1.29 -6.37 -3.05
C LEU A 150 -2.30 -6.25 -1.90
N LEU A 151 -2.61 -5.03 -1.46
CA LEU A 151 -3.57 -4.79 -0.38
C LEU A 151 -4.98 -5.32 -0.72
N GLU A 152 -5.39 -5.19 -1.98
CA GLU A 152 -6.69 -5.70 -2.46
C GLU A 152 -6.73 -7.24 -2.56
N ALA A 153 -5.62 -7.87 -2.94
CA ALA A 153 -5.52 -9.32 -3.10
C ALA A 153 -5.31 -10.06 -1.78
N TYR A 154 -4.43 -9.57 -0.93
CA TYR A 154 -3.94 -10.27 0.26
C TYR A 154 -4.43 -9.65 1.58
N GLY A 155 -4.98 -8.43 1.54
CA GLY A 155 -5.45 -7.73 2.73
C GLY A 155 -4.31 -7.13 3.55
N MET A 156 -4.51 -6.97 4.85
CA MET A 156 -3.63 -6.14 5.70
C MET A 156 -2.30 -6.79 6.05
N ASP A 157 -2.20 -8.10 5.86
CA ASP A 157 -1.01 -8.88 6.20
C ASP A 157 0.08 -8.74 5.13
N THR A 158 -0.10 -7.85 4.15
CA THR A 158 0.89 -7.58 3.09
C THR A 158 2.14 -6.88 3.59
N TYR A 159 2.09 -6.12 4.69
CA TYR A 159 3.26 -5.42 5.23
C TYR A 159 4.35 -6.43 5.64
N PRO A 160 5.64 -6.21 5.26
CA PRO A 160 6.23 -4.97 4.72
C PRO A 160 6.22 -4.83 3.18
N PHE A 161 5.34 -5.56 2.49
CA PHE A 161 5.12 -5.54 1.04
C PHE A 161 6.27 -6.12 0.22
N THR A 162 7.23 -6.81 0.85
CA THR A 162 8.33 -7.49 0.16
C THR A 162 7.86 -8.77 -0.50
N ASP A 163 8.44 -9.10 -1.65
CA ASP A 163 8.09 -10.32 -2.39
C ASP A 163 8.26 -11.57 -1.53
N ASP A 164 9.38 -11.68 -0.79
CA ASP A 164 9.63 -12.79 0.14
C ASP A 164 8.52 -12.93 1.19
N HIS A 165 8.03 -11.82 1.74
CA HIS A 165 6.96 -11.86 2.75
C HIS A 165 5.63 -12.27 2.13
N ILE A 166 5.33 -11.78 0.93
CA ILE A 166 4.12 -12.17 0.19
C ILE A 166 4.18 -13.65 -0.17
N GLU A 167 5.33 -14.14 -0.64
CA GLU A 167 5.56 -15.55 -0.97
C GLU A 167 5.41 -16.43 0.27
N ASP A 168 6.09 -16.11 1.37
CA ASP A 168 6.00 -16.85 2.63
C ASP A 168 4.56 -16.90 3.15
N MET A 169 3.85 -15.77 3.10
CA MET A 169 2.43 -15.70 3.48
C MET A 169 1.59 -16.64 2.63
N VAL A 170 1.72 -16.58 1.31
CA VAL A 170 0.93 -17.44 0.39
C VAL A 170 1.28 -18.91 0.58
N ASN A 171 2.56 -19.24 0.75
CA ASN A 171 3.03 -20.60 0.98
C ASN A 171 2.60 -21.16 2.35
N SER A 172 2.31 -20.30 3.32
CA SER A 172 1.78 -20.71 4.62
C SER A 172 0.30 -21.12 4.59
N TRP A 173 -0.44 -20.76 3.55
CA TRP A 173 -1.87 -21.02 3.46
C TRP A 173 -2.17 -22.47 3.11
N ALA A 174 -3.06 -23.09 3.89
CA ALA A 174 -3.52 -24.45 3.59
C ALA A 174 -4.24 -24.50 2.24
N GLU A 175 -3.93 -25.48 1.40
CA GLU A 175 -4.62 -25.68 0.11
C GLU A 175 -6.13 -25.88 0.29
N LYS A 176 -6.52 -26.49 1.42
CA LYS A 176 -7.90 -26.81 1.78
C LYS A 176 -8.13 -26.64 3.27
N LEU A 177 -9.33 -26.20 3.64
CA LEU A 177 -9.73 -26.07 5.04
C LEU A 177 -11.25 -26.22 5.26
N GLN A 178 -11.61 -26.52 6.50
CA GLN A 178 -12.97 -26.38 7.00
C GLN A 178 -13.11 -25.03 7.70
N HIS A 179 -14.28 -24.39 7.64
CA HIS A 179 -14.49 -23.07 8.22
C HIS A 179 -15.83 -23.01 8.96
N THR A 180 -15.92 -22.30 10.09
CA THR A 180 -17.13 -22.30 10.94
C THR A 180 -18.34 -21.71 10.23
N LEU A 181 -18.13 -20.68 9.40
CA LEU A 181 -19.18 -20.06 8.58
C LEU A 181 -19.69 -20.93 7.41
N HIS A 182 -19.12 -22.12 7.15
CA HIS A 182 -19.49 -22.92 5.99
C HIS A 182 -19.34 -24.44 6.17
N CYS A 183 -20.32 -25.22 5.70
CA CYS A 183 -20.39 -26.66 5.95
C CYS A 183 -19.61 -27.57 4.97
N HIS A 184 -19.01 -27.00 3.92
CA HIS A 184 -18.19 -27.75 2.98
C HIS A 184 -16.72 -27.34 3.09
N GLU A 185 -15.82 -28.25 2.70
CA GLU A 185 -14.41 -27.93 2.48
C GLU A 185 -14.26 -26.77 1.50
N LEU A 186 -13.47 -25.77 1.88
CA LEU A 186 -13.04 -24.68 1.03
C LEU A 186 -11.67 -25.02 0.45
N GLN A 187 -11.49 -24.72 -0.83
CA GLN A 187 -10.21 -24.89 -1.53
C GLN A 187 -9.65 -23.52 -1.90
N LEU A 188 -8.36 -23.33 -1.62
CA LEU A 188 -7.62 -22.16 -2.07
C LEU A 188 -7.56 -22.14 -3.60
N THR A 189 -8.08 -21.08 -4.21
CA THR A 189 -8.28 -20.99 -5.66
C THR A 189 -7.95 -19.57 -6.15
N LEU A 190 -7.52 -19.45 -7.40
CA LEU A 190 -7.36 -18.16 -8.08
C LEU A 190 -8.68 -17.69 -8.73
N ARG A 191 -9.09 -16.46 -8.45
CA ARG A 191 -10.26 -15.78 -9.03
C ARG A 191 -9.94 -14.32 -9.32
N VAL A 192 -10.42 -13.82 -10.47
CA VAL A 192 -10.25 -12.41 -10.85
C VAL A 192 -10.92 -11.49 -9.83
N SER A 193 -12.14 -11.82 -9.39
CA SER A 193 -12.82 -11.13 -8.30
C SER A 193 -13.88 -12.02 -7.64
N TYR A 194 -14.23 -11.72 -6.40
CA TYR A 194 -15.28 -12.40 -5.63
C TYR A 194 -15.78 -11.52 -4.49
N ILE A 195 -16.95 -11.82 -3.92
CA ILE A 195 -17.43 -11.17 -2.69
C ILE A 195 -17.16 -12.11 -1.52
N CYS A 196 -16.39 -11.65 -0.53
CA CYS A 196 -16.17 -12.44 0.68
C CYS A 196 -17.46 -12.53 1.50
N ARG A 197 -17.84 -13.73 1.92
CA ARG A 197 -19.07 -13.98 2.67
C ARG A 197 -18.98 -13.62 4.16
N SER A 198 -17.77 -13.39 4.68
CA SER A 198 -17.56 -12.92 6.04
C SER A 198 -17.71 -11.40 6.15
N CYS A 199 -16.95 -10.65 5.35
CA CYS A 199 -16.92 -9.18 5.44
C CYS A 199 -17.74 -8.44 4.36
N TRP A 200 -18.27 -9.15 3.36
CA TRP A 200 -19.03 -8.59 2.22
C TRP A 200 -18.25 -7.63 1.33
N ILE A 201 -16.93 -7.61 1.43
CA ILE A 201 -16.04 -6.79 0.60
C ILE A 201 -15.54 -7.63 -0.59
N THR A 202 -15.34 -6.96 -1.72
CA THR A 202 -14.70 -7.56 -2.91
C THR A 202 -13.27 -7.99 -2.60
N GLY A 203 -12.92 -9.22 -2.94
CA GLY A 203 -11.56 -9.74 -2.97
C GLY A 203 -11.09 -10.05 -4.38
N TYR A 204 -9.78 -10.20 -4.52
CA TYR A 204 -9.10 -10.42 -5.79
C TYR A 204 -8.04 -11.52 -5.63
N VAL A 205 -7.69 -12.16 -6.73
CA VAL A 205 -6.63 -13.18 -6.83
C VAL A 205 -6.91 -14.42 -5.98
N TRP A 206 -6.59 -14.43 -4.70
CA TRP A 206 -6.69 -15.63 -3.86
C TRP A 206 -8.01 -15.68 -3.10
N VAL A 207 -8.66 -16.85 -3.09
CA VAL A 207 -9.92 -17.09 -2.38
C VAL A 207 -9.97 -18.49 -1.79
N TYR A 208 -10.52 -18.62 -0.58
CA TYR A 208 -11.02 -19.90 -0.09
C TYR A 208 -12.43 -20.12 -0.62
N PHE A 209 -12.58 -21.03 -1.57
CA PHE A 209 -13.79 -21.20 -2.37
C PHE A 209 -14.40 -22.59 -2.25
N CYS A 210 -15.71 -22.65 -2.02
CA CYS A 210 -16.48 -23.89 -2.09
C CYS A 210 -16.99 -24.11 -3.53
N GLN A 211 -16.52 -25.17 -4.19
CA GLN A 211 -16.99 -25.53 -5.53
C GLN A 211 -18.46 -25.96 -5.58
N LYS A 212 -19.05 -26.40 -4.46
CA LYS A 212 -20.43 -26.92 -4.42
C LYS A 212 -21.49 -25.82 -4.39
N CYS A 213 -21.25 -24.75 -3.64
CA CYS A 213 -22.26 -23.71 -3.39
C CYS A 213 -21.73 -22.29 -3.62
N HIS A 214 -20.52 -22.16 -4.17
CA HIS A 214 -19.89 -20.87 -4.48
C HIS A 214 -19.69 -19.96 -3.25
N PHE A 215 -19.52 -20.55 -2.07
CA PHE A 215 -19.12 -19.81 -0.87
C PHE A 215 -17.67 -19.36 -1.01
N SER A 216 -17.36 -18.12 -0.62
CA SER A 216 -16.05 -17.49 -0.83
C SER A 216 -15.62 -16.69 0.38
N LEU A 217 -14.37 -16.84 0.80
CA LEU A 217 -13.75 -16.05 1.85
C LEU A 217 -12.40 -15.49 1.40
N HIS A 218 -12.07 -14.28 1.85
CA HIS A 218 -10.69 -13.80 1.78
C HIS A 218 -9.79 -14.73 2.59
N PRO A 219 -8.54 -14.98 2.15
CA PRO A 219 -7.54 -15.66 2.97
C PRO A 219 -7.39 -15.04 4.36
N SER A 220 -7.31 -13.71 4.44
CA SER A 220 -7.25 -12.98 5.72
C SER A 220 -8.52 -13.09 6.58
N CYS A 221 -9.70 -13.29 5.97
CA CYS A 221 -10.95 -13.49 6.73
C CYS A 221 -11.04 -14.88 7.37
N VAL A 222 -10.35 -15.88 6.81
CA VAL A 222 -10.25 -17.21 7.41
C VAL A 222 -9.36 -17.16 8.65
N LEU A 223 -8.22 -16.47 8.57
CA LEU A 223 -7.21 -16.46 9.63
C LEU A 223 -7.59 -15.60 10.85
N ARG A 224 -8.51 -14.64 10.68
CA ARG A 224 -8.94 -13.71 11.74
C ARG A 224 -10.03 -14.26 12.67
N GLU A 225 -10.44 -15.52 12.52
CA GLU A 225 -11.39 -16.17 13.44
C GLU A 225 -10.75 -16.45 14.82
N GLY A 226 -10.78 -15.39 15.64
CA GLY A 226 -10.52 -15.37 17.07
C GLY A 226 -11.02 -14.11 17.78
N THR A 227 -11.45 -13.06 17.06
CA THR A 227 -11.74 -11.73 17.65
C THR A 227 -13.13 -11.15 17.41
N TYR A 228 -14.01 -11.84 16.67
CA TYR A 228 -15.42 -11.44 16.55
C TYR A 228 -16.37 -12.57 16.96
N LEU A 229 -16.24 -13.03 18.21
CA LEU A 229 -17.41 -13.53 18.93
C LEU A 229 -18.35 -12.33 19.11
N ILE A 230 -19.36 -12.25 18.25
CA ILE A 230 -20.47 -11.32 18.37
C ILE A 230 -21.08 -11.54 19.75
N ARG A 231 -20.95 -10.54 20.62
CA ARG A 231 -21.93 -10.29 21.67
C ARG A 231 -23.29 -10.13 20.98
N ARG A 232 -24.12 -11.16 21.07
CA ARG A 232 -25.52 -11.11 21.54
C ARG A 232 -26.11 -12.50 21.56
#